data_AF-A0A7W1UNR8-F1
#
_entry.id   AF-A0A7W1UNR8-F1
#
_cell.length_a   1.000
_cell.length_b   1.000
_cell.length_c   1.000
_cell.angle_alpha   90.00
_cell.angle_beta   90.00
_cell.angle_gamma   90.00
#
_symmetry.space_group_name_H-M   'P 1'
#
loop_
_entity.id
_entity.type
_entity.pdbx_description
1 polymer ?
#
loop_
_entity_poly.entity_id
_entity_poly.type
_entity_poly.pdbx_seq_one_letter_code
_entity_poly.pdbx_strand_id
1 'polypeptide(L)' 'MRKAEFEVPSEVMAEFADEMVNRDLDNKVTGTNEDNEILVEVIYEKEESKSVDELEKILDNLREQMEEEDEEEEEDEDQ' A
#
# COMPACT_ATOMS: atom_id res chain seq x y z
N MET A 1 -6.70 17.95 -11.96
CA MET A 1 -6.49 16.51 -11.71
C MET A 1 -5.00 16.23 -11.65
N ARG A 2 -4.57 15.64 -10.54
CA ARG A 2 -3.22 15.14 -10.29
C ARG A 2 -3.28 13.61 -10.29
N LYS A 3 -2.12 13.00 -10.41
CA LYS A 3 -1.96 11.55 -10.40
C LYS A 3 -0.82 11.21 -9.44
N ALA A 4 -1.03 10.18 -8.64
CA ALA A 4 -0.01 9.57 -7.82
C ALA A 4 0.08 8.09 -8.22
N GLU A 5 1.29 7.58 -8.38
CA GLU A 5 1.52 6.15 -8.57
C GLU A 5 2.00 5.58 -7.24
N PHE A 6 1.38 4.47 -6.85
CA PHE A 6 1.72 3.71 -5.66
C PHE A 6 2.14 2.30 -6.07
N GLU A 7 3.22 1.83 -5.46
CA GLU A 7 3.71 0.47 -5.60
C GLU A 7 3.21 -0.28 -4.36
N VAL A 8 2.26 -1.19 -4.53
CA VAL A 8 1.57 -1.82 -3.39
C VAL A 8 1.91 -3.30 -3.35
N PRO A 9 2.57 -3.80 -2.28
CA PRO A 9 2.81 -5.22 -2.17
C PRO A 9 1.51 -6.01 -2.24
N SER A 10 1.52 -7.14 -2.95
CA SER A 10 0.30 -7.92 -3.20
C SER A 10 -0.39 -8.41 -1.93
N GLU A 11 0.37 -8.54 -0.84
CA GLU A 11 -0.09 -9.00 0.48
C GLU A 11 -0.98 -7.96 1.17
N VAL A 12 -0.63 -6.67 1.07
CA VAL A 12 -1.37 -5.56 1.70
C VAL A 12 -2.30 -4.84 0.73
N MET A 13 -2.37 -5.28 -0.52
CA MET A 13 -3.24 -4.68 -1.55
C MET A 13 -4.71 -4.66 -1.14
N ALA A 14 -5.19 -5.69 -0.45
CA ALA A 14 -6.59 -5.74 0.01
C ALA A 14 -6.91 -4.59 0.97
N GLU A 15 -6.04 -4.36 1.96
CA GLU A 15 -6.19 -3.28 2.93
C GLU A 15 -6.03 -1.91 2.27
N PHE A 16 -5.03 -1.77 1.40
CA PHE A 16 -4.83 -0.55 0.64
C PHE A 16 -6.05 -0.21 -0.26
N ALA A 17 -6.67 -1.23 -0.88
CA ALA A 17 -7.87 -1.06 -1.68
C ALA A 17 -9.08 -0.60 -0.85
N ASP A 18 -9.28 -1.18 0.32
CA ASP A 18 -10.34 -0.76 1.25
C ASP A 18 -10.15 0.71 1.66
N GLU A 19 -8.91 1.12 1.96
CA GLU A 19 -8.60 2.50 2.32
C GLU A 19 -8.82 3.50 1.18
N MET A 20 -8.58 3.10 -0.07
CA MET A 20 -8.92 3.91 -1.25
C MET A 20 -10.45 4.06 -1.42
N VAL A 21 -11.20 2.98 -1.26
CA VAL A 21 -12.68 2.99 -1.35
C VAL A 21 -13.29 3.84 -0.24
N ASN A 22 -12.78 3.72 0.99
CA ASN A 22 -13.24 4.50 2.14
C ASN A 22 -13.07 6.02 1.95
N ARG A 23 -12.17 6.44 1.06
CA ARG A 23 -11.85 7.85 0.76
C ARG A 23 -12.47 8.34 -0.56
N ASP A 24 -13.25 7.50 -1.24
CA ASP A 24 -13.84 7.79 -2.56
C ASP A 24 -12.80 8.23 -3.60
N LEU A 25 -11.57 7.68 -3.53
CA LEU A 25 -10.49 8.04 -4.45
C LEU A 25 -10.54 7.20 -5.74
N ASP A 26 -10.51 7.89 -6.87
CA ASP A 26 -10.39 7.26 -8.19
C ASP A 26 -9.03 6.57 -8.32
N ASN A 27 -9.04 5.24 -8.41
CA ASN A 27 -7.83 4.44 -8.58
C ASN A 27 -7.89 3.56 -9.83
N LYS A 28 -6.73 3.23 -10.36
CA LYS A 28 -6.59 2.36 -11.52
C LYS A 28 -5.31 1.54 -11.39
N VAL A 29 -5.46 0.22 -11.36
CA VAL A 29 -4.32 -0.70 -11.50
C VAL A 29 -3.74 -0.57 -12.91
N THR A 30 -2.47 -0.20 -13.00
CA THR A 30 -1.73 -0.04 -14.27
C THR A 30 -0.92 -1.28 -14.63
N GLY A 31 -0.55 -2.09 -13.64
CA GLY A 31 0.18 -3.34 -13.84
C GLY A 31 0.73 -3.92 -12.54
N THR A 32 1.76 -4.75 -12.68
CA THR A 32 2.54 -5.34 -11.59
C THR A 32 4.02 -5.25 -11.97
N ASN A 33 4.89 -4.93 -11.03
CA ASN A 33 6.34 -4.83 -11.25
C ASN A 33 7.05 -6.20 -11.12
N GLU A 34 8.38 -6.22 -11.27
CA GLU A 34 9.20 -7.43 -11.19
C GLU A 34 9.26 -8.02 -9.77
N ASP A 35 9.00 -7.20 -8.75
CA ASP A 35 8.98 -7.55 -7.33
C ASP A 35 7.59 -8.01 -6.85
N ASN A 36 6.67 -8.25 -7.80
CA ASN A 36 5.30 -8.69 -7.53
C ASN A 36 4.45 -7.66 -6.76
N GLU A 37 4.84 -6.39 -6.78
CA GLU A 37 4.05 -5.26 -6.29
C GLU A 37 3.09 -4.76 -7.39
N ILE A 38 1.88 -4.41 -6.98
CA ILE A 38 0.81 -3.93 -7.84
C ILE A 38 0.96 -2.42 -8.01
N LEU A 39 1.05 -1.97 -9.26
CA LEU A 39 1.14 -0.56 -9.61
C LEU A 39 -0.27 0.03 -9.66
N VAL A 40 -0.56 0.98 -8.78
CA VAL A 40 -1.86 1.65 -8.65
C VAL A 40 -1.72 3.14 -8.95
N GLU A 41 -2.38 3.62 -10.00
CA GLU A 41 -2.49 5.05 -10.32
C GLU A 41 -3.74 5.62 -9.63
N VAL A 42 -3.56 6.51 -8.66
CA VAL A 42 -4.62 7.26 -7.99
C VAL A 42 -4.76 8.64 -8.63
N ILE A 43 -5.95 8.94 -9.10
CA ILE A 43 -6.33 10.22 -9.69
C ILE A 43 -7.06 11.04 -8.62
N TYR A 44 -6.56 12.24 -8.36
CA TYR A 44 -7.09 13.07 -7.27
C TYR A 44 -7.09 14.56 -7.63
N GLU A 45 -7.95 15.31 -6.97
CA GLU A 45 -8.07 16.75 -7.04
C GLU A 45 -7.26 17.46 -5.94
N LYS A 46 -7.17 18.79 -6.02
CA LYS A 46 -6.43 19.57 -5.03
C LYS A 46 -7.01 19.41 -3.61
N GLU A 47 -8.30 19.20 -3.49
CA GLU A 47 -9.00 19.04 -2.22
C GLU A 47 -8.73 17.67 -1.58
N GLU A 48 -8.42 16.68 -2.41
CA GLU A 48 -8.14 15.29 -2.03
C GLU A 48 -6.66 15.03 -1.77
N SER A 49 -5.79 16.05 -1.87
CA SER A 49 -4.36 15.87 -1.66
C SER A 49 -4.03 15.31 -0.28
N LYS A 50 -4.80 15.69 0.74
CA LYS A 50 -4.64 15.16 2.11
C LYS A 50 -4.96 13.67 2.18
N SER A 51 -5.98 13.23 1.46
CA SER A 51 -6.38 11.82 1.40
C SER A 51 -5.27 10.96 0.79
N VAL A 52 -4.60 11.50 -0.24
CA VAL A 52 -3.45 10.85 -0.89
C VAL A 52 -2.22 10.82 0.03
N ASP A 53 -1.91 11.94 0.71
CA ASP A 53 -0.81 12.00 1.70
C ASP A 53 -1.05 11.01 2.87
N GLU A 54 -2.30 10.76 3.24
CA GLU A 54 -2.67 9.76 4.26
C GLU A 54 -2.55 8.33 3.73
N LEU A 55 -2.93 8.08 2.47
CA LEU A 55 -2.76 6.78 1.81
C LEU A 55 -1.29 6.37 1.72
N GLU A 56 -0.39 7.31 1.42
CA GLU A 56 1.05 7.06 1.40
C GLU A 56 1.55 6.57 2.77
N LYS A 57 1.12 7.24 3.85
CA LYS A 57 1.48 6.83 5.22
C LYS A 57 0.92 5.47 5.60
N ILE A 58 -0.29 5.16 5.15
CA ILE A 58 -0.89 3.85 5.39
C ILE A 58 -0.10 2.77 4.67
N LEU A 59 0.27 3.01 3.41
CA LEU A 59 1.09 2.08 2.64
C LEU A 59 2.45 1.83 3.31
N ASP A 60 3.12 2.89 3.76
CA ASP A 60 4.38 2.78 4.49
C ASP A 60 4.20 1.94 5.77
N ASN A 61 3.14 2.21 6.54
CA ASN A 61 2.86 1.47 7.77
C ASN A 61 2.53 -0.01 7.52
N LEU A 62 1.79 -0.30 6.44
CA LEU A 62 1.48 -1.68 6.03
C LEU A 62 2.76 -2.42 5.61
N ARG A 63 3.69 -1.74 4.93
CA ARG A 63 5.00 -2.29 4.57
C ARG A 63 5.86 -2.57 5.80
N GLU A 64 5.93 -1.63 6.75
CA GLU A 64 6.65 -1.83 8.02
C GLU A 64 6.11 -3.03 8.80
N GLN A 65 4.78 -3.20 8.85
CA GLN A 65 4.16 -4.36 9.52
C GLN A 65 4.53 -5.70 8.86
N MET A 66 4.65 -5.73 7.53
CA MET A 66 5.11 -6.95 6.83
C MET A 66 6.56 -7.30 7.17
N GLU A 67 7.44 -6.30 7.29
CA GLU A 67 8.84 -6.53 7.64
C GLU A 67 9.01 -7.03 9.09
N GLU A 68 8.15 -6.59 10.02
CA GLU A 68 8.19 -7.03 11.42
C GLU A 68 7.68 -8.47 11.62
N GLU A 69 6.74 -8.96 10.79
CA GLU A 69 6.21 -10.33 10.90
C GLU A 69 7.23 -11.42 10.50
N ASP A 70 8.23 -11.10 9.67
CA ASP A 70 9.26 -12.05 9.22
C ASP A 70 10.39 -12.29 10.26
N GLU A 71 10.48 -11.49 11.33
CA GLU A 71 11.59 -11.56 12.31
C GLU A 71 11.30 -12.44 13.56
N GLU A 72 10.10 -13.02 13.72
CA GLU A 72 9.72 -13.77 14.94
C GLU A 72 9.98 -15.31 14.92
N GLU A 73 10.61 -15.89 13.89
CA GLU A 73 10.79 -17.36 13.75
C GLU A 73 12.20 -17.93 14.09
N GLU A 74 13.00 -17.32 14.97
CA GLU A 74 14.36 -17.84 15.28
C GLU A 74 14.70 -17.93 16.78
N GLU A 75 13.85 -18.48 17.66
CA GLU A 75 14.31 -18.97 18.98
C GLU A 75 13.47 -20.17 19.46
N ASP A 76 13.86 -21.41 19.12
CA ASP A 76 13.69 -22.61 19.98
C ASP A 76 14.21 -23.91 19.32
N GLU A 77 15.53 -24.03 19.12
CA GLU A 77 16.16 -25.36 19.00
C GLU A 77 17.52 -25.39 19.71
N ASP A 78 17.53 -25.61 21.03
CA ASP A 78 18.62 -26.30 21.72
C ASP A 78 18.16 -26.78 23.12
N GLN A 79 17.59 -28.00 23.18
CA GLN A 79 17.49 -28.84 24.39
C GLN A 79 18.37 -30.08 24.27
#